data_AF-A0A1Y2SNT4-F1
#
_entry.id   AF-A0A1Y2SNT4-F1
#
_cell.length_a   1.000
_cell.length_b   1.000
_cell.length_c   1.000
_cell.angle_alpha   90.00
_cell.angle_beta   90.00
_cell.angle_gamma   90.00
#
_symmetry.space_group_name_H-M   'P 1'
#
loop_
_entity.id
_entity.type
_entity.pdbx_description
1 polymer ?
#
loop_
_entity_poly.entity_id
_entity_poly.type
_entity_poly.pdbx_seq_one_letter_code
_entity_poly.pdbx_strand_id
1 'polypeptide(L)'
;MNGYLWGVASALLISLAQLLLKWGVARLPALSLSAHWLDIHWLWANHTPLLMIMAGLSGYVLSMLCWFFTLKYLPLNKAYPIISLSYVFVYLMAALLPWFNETVSLLKTAGIIFILWGVWLIGRPETA
;
A
#
# COMPACT_ATOMS: atom_id res chain seq x y z
N MET A 1 -5.28 20.93 10.38
CA MET A 1 -4.04 20.42 9.73
C MET A 1 -3.76 18.94 10.00
N ASN A 2 -3.99 18.43 11.21
CA ASN A 2 -3.60 17.06 11.58
C ASN A 2 -4.22 15.95 10.70
N GLY A 3 -5.47 16.09 10.24
CA GLY A 3 -6.15 15.06 9.44
C GLY A 3 -5.47 14.71 8.11
N TYR A 4 -4.92 15.69 7.39
CA TYR A 4 -4.23 15.46 6.12
C TYR A 4 -2.92 14.70 6.32
N LEU A 5 -2.17 15.02 7.38
CA LEU A 5 -0.94 14.32 7.74
C LEU A 5 -1.22 12.84 8.04
N TRP A 6 -2.26 12.55 8.82
CA TRP A 6 -2.70 11.17 9.09
C TRP A 6 -3.12 10.44 7.81
N GLY A 7 -3.77 11.13 6.89
CA GLY A 7 -4.21 10.55 5.61
C GLY A 7 -3.03 10.17 4.73
N VAL A 8 -2.05 11.06 4.58
CA VAL A 8 -0.84 10.80 3.79
C VAL A 8 0.01 9.71 4.45
N ALA A 9 0.16 9.75 5.79
CA ALA A 9 0.85 8.69 6.53
C ALA A 9 0.17 7.33 6.32
N SER A 10 -1.16 7.27 6.38
CA SER A 10 -1.93 6.07 6.08
C SER A 10 -1.67 5.59 4.65
N ALA A 11 -1.72 6.49 3.66
CA ALA A 11 -1.48 6.16 2.25
C ALA A 11 -0.06 5.62 2.01
N LEU A 12 0.96 6.17 2.67
CA LEU A 12 2.34 5.66 2.57
C LEU A 12 2.51 4.30 3.26
N LEU A 13 1.94 4.15 4.46
CA LEU A 13 1.99 2.89 5.21
C LEU A 13 1.31 1.75 4.45
N ILE A 14 0.12 1.99 3.88
CA ILE A 14 -0.58 0.96 3.11
C ILE A 14 0.17 0.61 1.82
N SER A 15 0.79 1.59 1.14
CA SER A 15 1.61 1.32 -0.03
C SER A 15 2.83 0.48 0.29
N LEU A 16 3.56 0.80 1.36
CA LEU A 16 4.69 -0.01 1.82
C LEU A 16 4.23 -1.42 2.22
N ALA A 17 3.13 -1.52 2.97
CA ALA A 17 2.55 -2.78 3.40
C ALA A 17 2.21 -3.70 2.22
N GLN A 18 1.57 -3.16 1.19
CA GLN A 18 1.23 -3.91 -0.02
C GLN A 18 2.47 -4.46 -0.74
N LEU A 19 3.54 -3.67 -0.82
CA LEU A 19 4.78 -4.12 -1.45
C LEU A 19 5.47 -5.20 -0.62
N LEU A 20 5.53 -5.06 0.70
CA LEU A 20 6.10 -6.09 1.57
C LEU A 20 5.33 -7.41 1.48
N LEU A 21 3.98 -7.34 1.48
CA LEU A 21 3.12 -8.51 1.30
C LEU A 21 3.35 -9.15 -0.05
N LYS A 22 3.35 -8.38 -1.14
CA LYS A 22 3.58 -8.90 -2.49
C LYS A 22 4.96 -9.53 -2.60
N TRP A 23 5.98 -8.91 -2.01
CA TRP A 23 7.36 -9.42 -2.00
C TRP A 23 7.47 -10.75 -1.26
N GLY A 24 6.82 -10.86 -0.08
CA GLY A 24 6.86 -12.06 0.75
C GLY A 24 6.05 -13.20 0.13
N VAL A 25 4.81 -12.94 -0.27
CA VAL A 25 3.93 -13.94 -0.88
C VAL A 25 4.51 -14.48 -2.19
N ALA A 26 5.12 -13.64 -3.04
CA ALA A 26 5.72 -14.09 -4.29
C ALA A 26 6.95 -15.00 -4.10
N ARG A 27 7.57 -14.98 -2.92
CA ARG A 27 8.75 -15.81 -2.58
C ARG A 27 8.40 -17.00 -1.70
N LEU A 28 7.16 -17.11 -1.25
CA LEU A 28 6.71 -18.33 -0.59
C LEU A 28 6.53 -19.44 -1.64
N PRO A 29 6.88 -20.69 -1.30
CA PRO A 29 6.52 -21.83 -2.13
C PRO A 29 5.00 -21.93 -2.26
N ALA A 30 4.53 -22.63 -3.30
CA ALA A 30 3.10 -22.77 -3.58
C ALA A 30 2.33 -23.16 -2.31
N LEU A 31 1.32 -22.35 -1.97
CA LEU A 31 0.46 -22.54 -0.81
C LEU A 31 -0.43 -23.78 -1.06
N SER A 32 0.13 -24.97 -0.86
CA SER A 32 -0.63 -26.21 -0.88
C SER A 32 -1.37 -26.33 0.46
N LEU A 33 -2.66 -26.65 0.43
CA LEU A 33 -3.54 -26.96 1.58
C LEU A 33 -3.13 -28.22 2.35
N SER A 34 -1.84 -28.34 2.64
CA SER A 34 -1.20 -29.44 3.33
C SER A 34 -0.61 -28.95 4.65
N ALA A 35 -0.43 -29.85 5.62
CA ALA A 35 0.00 -29.51 6.98
C ALA A 35 1.43 -28.90 7.11
N HIS A 36 2.10 -28.54 6.01
CA HIS A 36 3.46 -28.00 5.97
C HIS A 36 3.59 -26.65 6.71
N TRP A 37 2.51 -25.88 6.89
CA TRP A 37 2.53 -24.65 7.70
C TRP A 37 2.75 -24.88 9.20
N LEU A 38 2.46 -26.09 9.69
CA LEU A 38 2.74 -26.47 11.09
C LEU A 38 4.13 -27.09 11.25
N ASP A 39 4.87 -27.27 10.16
CA ASP A 39 6.24 -27.78 10.20
C ASP A 39 7.22 -26.63 10.54
N ILE A 40 7.87 -26.76 11.69
CA ILE A 40 8.88 -25.81 12.18
C ILE A 40 10.05 -25.69 11.18
N HIS A 41 10.42 -26.78 10.51
CA HIS A 41 11.51 -26.76 9.54
C HIS A 41 11.16 -25.91 8.31
N TRP A 42 9.91 -26.01 7.85
CA TRP A 42 9.40 -25.18 6.76
C TRP A 42 9.32 -23.70 7.15
N LEU A 43 8.84 -23.41 8.37
CA LEU A 43 8.79 -22.04 8.90
C LEU A 43 10.17 -21.41 8.98
N TRP A 44 11.17 -22.16 9.46
CA TRP A 44 12.55 -21.68 9.53
C TRP A 44 13.16 -21.46 8.14
N ALA A 45 12.91 -22.38 7.20
CA ALA A 45 13.37 -22.23 5.81
C ALA A 45 12.78 -20.98 5.11
N ASN A 46 11.56 -20.58 5.50
CA ASN A 46 10.84 -19.45 4.89
C ASN A 46 10.72 -18.23 5.82
N HIS A 47 11.59 -18.10 6.83
CA HIS A 47 11.47 -17.03 7.81
C HIS A 47 11.50 -15.63 7.19
N THR A 48 12.35 -15.36 6.20
CA THR A 48 12.45 -14.04 5.54
C THR A 48 11.15 -13.60 4.87
N PRO A 49 10.54 -14.36 3.93
CA PRO A 49 9.26 -13.97 3.34
C PRO A 49 8.13 -13.89 4.37
N LEU A 50 8.13 -14.75 5.40
CA LEU A 50 7.16 -14.67 6.49
C LEU A 50 7.30 -13.38 7.31
N LEU A 51 8.52 -12.97 7.64
CA LEU A 51 8.78 -11.71 8.34
C LEU A 51 8.33 -10.50 7.52
N MET A 52 8.54 -10.52 6.20
CA MET A 52 8.06 -9.44 5.32
C MET A 52 6.53 -9.40 5.25
N ILE A 53 5.87 -10.56 5.24
CA ILE A 53 4.40 -10.62 5.33
C ILE A 53 3.92 -10.05 6.66
N MET A 54 4.54 -10.45 7.78
CA MET A 54 4.19 -9.94 9.10
C MET A 54 4.40 -8.42 9.21
N ALA A 55 5.53 -7.91 8.70
CA ALA A 55 5.79 -6.48 8.64
C ALA A 55 4.75 -5.74 7.79
N GLY A 56 4.35 -6.32 6.65
CA GLY A 56 3.29 -5.79 5.81
C GLY A 56 1.92 -5.77 6.51
N LEU A 57 1.56 -6.84 7.21
CA LEU A 57 0.33 -6.90 8.02
C LEU A 57 0.33 -5.85 9.14
N SER A 58 1.44 -5.71 9.86
CA SER A 58 1.60 -4.67 10.87
C SER A 58 1.48 -3.27 10.26
N GLY A 59 2.07 -3.03 9.08
CA GLY A 59 1.93 -1.79 8.33
C GLY A 59 0.47 -1.48 7.96
N TYR A 60 -0.31 -2.50 7.58
CA TYR A 60 -1.75 -2.37 7.33
C TYR A 60 -2.53 -1.96 8.58
N VAL A 61 -2.24 -2.58 9.73
CA VAL A 61 -2.87 -2.23 11.00
C VAL A 61 -2.53 -0.78 11.38
N LEU A 62 -1.26 -0.39 11.29
CA LEU A 62 -0.82 0.99 11.56
C LEU A 62 -1.44 2.00 10.60
N SER A 63 -1.56 1.66 9.31
CA SER A 63 -2.27 2.46 8.33
C SER A 63 -3.72 2.66 8.75
N MET A 64 -4.41 1.60 9.17
CA MET A 64 -5.80 1.68 9.59
C MET A 64 -5.99 2.59 10.82
N LEU A 65 -5.05 2.57 11.77
CA LEU A 65 -5.05 3.50 12.90
C LEU A 65 -4.92 4.96 12.44
N CYS A 66 -4.00 5.25 11.51
CA CYS A 66 -3.86 6.58 10.92
C CYS A 66 -5.13 6.98 10.14
N TRP A 67 -5.75 6.04 9.45
CA TRP A 67 -6.98 6.25 8.70
C TRP A 67 -8.14 6.66 9.62
N PHE A 68 -8.28 6.06 10.81
CA PHE A 68 -9.29 6.48 11.78
C PHE A 68 -9.14 7.95 12.19
N PHE A 69 -7.91 8.42 12.42
CA PHE A 69 -7.68 9.83 12.71
C PHE A 69 -7.97 10.72 11.49
N THR A 70 -7.67 10.25 10.28
CA THR A 70 -8.02 10.95 9.04
C THR A 70 -9.52 11.17 8.95
N LEU A 71 -10.31 10.11 9.14
CA LEU A 71 -11.78 10.16 9.10
C LEU A 71 -12.37 11.00 10.24
N LYS A 72 -11.71 11.04 11.40
CA LYS A 72 -12.13 11.89 12.52
C LYS A 72 -12.02 13.38 12.20
N TYR A 73 -11.01 13.78 11.43
CA TYR A 73 -10.69 15.20 11.20
C TYR A 73 -11.01 15.70 9.78
N LEU A 74 -11.28 14.81 8.83
CA LEU A 74 -11.58 15.17 7.45
C LEU A 74 -12.91 14.57 6.99
N PRO A 75 -13.71 15.34 6.23
CA PRO A 75 -14.86 14.79 5.54
C PRO A 75 -14.42 13.77 4.47
N LEU A 76 -15.28 12.78 4.21
CA LEU A 76 -14.97 11.66 3.31
C LEU A 76 -14.55 12.15 1.91
N ASN A 77 -15.21 13.18 1.37
CA ASN A 77 -14.89 13.75 0.05
C ASN A 77 -13.44 14.26 -0.06
N LYS A 78 -12.80 14.66 1.05
CA LYS A 78 -11.40 15.09 1.10
C LYS A 78 -10.44 13.96 1.50
N ALA A 79 -10.91 12.98 2.27
CA ALA A 79 -10.10 11.83 2.69
C ALA A 79 -9.83 10.83 1.55
N TYR A 80 -10.84 10.52 0.72
CA TYR A 80 -10.71 9.56 -0.38
C TYR A 80 -9.69 9.96 -1.47
N PRO A 81 -9.55 11.24 -1.85
CA PRO A 81 -8.46 11.69 -2.71
C PRO A 81 -7.07 11.44 -2.13
N ILE A 82 -6.93 11.43 -0.80
CA ILE A 82 -5.65 11.14 -0.15
C ILE A 82 -5.35 9.65 -0.21
N ILE A 83 -6.35 8.79 0.05
CA ILE A 83 -6.13 7.34 -0.01
C ILE A 83 -5.86 6.86 -1.44
N SER A 84 -6.44 7.49 -2.46
CA SER A 84 -6.15 7.16 -3.87
C SER A 84 -4.72 7.48 -4.29
N LEU A 85 -4.00 8.36 -3.57
CA LEU A 85 -2.56 8.55 -3.80
C LEU A 85 -1.75 7.28 -3.51
N SER A 86 -2.27 6.34 -2.72
CA SER A 86 -1.62 5.03 -2.51
C SER A 86 -1.39 4.28 -3.82
N TYR A 87 -2.27 4.40 -4.82
CA TYR A 87 -2.07 3.79 -6.14
C TYR A 87 -0.82 4.35 -6.83
N VAL A 88 -0.63 5.67 -6.71
CA VAL A 88 0.53 6.38 -7.24
C VAL A 88 1.80 5.92 -6.52
N PHE A 89 1.78 5.88 -5.20
CA PHE A 89 2.92 5.44 -4.41
C PHE A 89 3.29 3.99 -4.66
N VAL A 90 2.33 3.06 -4.71
CA VAL A 90 2.59 1.65 -5.04
C VAL A 90 3.23 1.53 -6.41
N TYR A 91 2.70 2.24 -7.41
CA TYR A 91 3.26 2.23 -8.75
C TYR A 91 4.70 2.77 -8.80
N LEU A 92 4.94 3.95 -8.21
CA LEU A 92 6.26 4.56 -8.18
C LEU A 92 7.25 3.71 -7.41
N MET A 93 6.88 3.23 -6.23
CA MET A 93 7.74 2.38 -5.42
C MET A 93 8.02 1.06 -6.14
N ALA A 94 7.02 0.39 -6.74
CA ALA A 94 7.24 -0.84 -7.49
C ALA A 94 8.16 -0.64 -8.71
N ALA A 95 8.07 0.53 -9.37
CA ALA A 95 8.94 0.88 -10.49
C ALA A 95 10.37 1.26 -10.06
N LEU A 96 10.53 1.91 -8.91
CA LEU A 96 11.82 2.39 -8.39
C LEU A 96 12.58 1.31 -7.59
N LEU A 97 11.86 0.37 -6.98
CA LEU A 97 12.43 -0.67 -6.14
C LEU A 97 13.00 -1.80 -7.02
N PRO A 98 14.32 -2.06 -6.96
CA PRO A 98 15.00 -2.98 -7.89
C PRO A 98 14.55 -4.44 -7.77
N TRP A 99 13.98 -4.83 -6.63
CA TRP A 99 13.51 -6.19 -6.38
C TRP A 99 12.12 -6.52 -6.96
N PHE A 100 11.41 -5.55 -7.53
CA PHE A 100 10.10 -5.77 -8.15
C PHE A 100 10.17 -6.00 -9.67
N ASN A 101 11.19 -5.44 -10.34
CA ASN A 101 11.44 -5.58 -11.78
C ASN A 101 10.17 -5.45 -12.66
N GLU A 102 9.19 -4.66 -12.20
CA GLU A 102 7.92 -4.44 -12.89
C GLU A 102 8.17 -3.51 -14.07
N THR A 103 7.71 -3.91 -15.26
CA THR A 103 7.85 -3.08 -16.45
C THR A 103 6.91 -1.88 -16.36
N VAL A 104 7.52 -0.70 -16.45
CA VAL A 104 6.83 0.58 -16.54
C VAL A 104 6.20 0.67 -17.93
N SER A 105 4.91 0.34 -18.03
CA SER A 105 4.15 0.49 -19.26
C SER A 105 3.61 1.92 -19.39
N LEU A 106 3.71 2.49 -20.60
CA LEU A 106 3.15 3.80 -20.95
C LEU A 106 1.68 3.94 -20.54
N LEU A 107 0.89 2.87 -20.71
CA LEU A 107 -0.54 2.87 -20.37
C LEU A 107 -0.76 2.93 -18.85
N LYS A 108 0.05 2.21 -18.07
CA LYS A 108 0.02 2.28 -16.60
C LYS A 108 0.39 3.69 -16.13
N THR A 109 1.45 4.28 -16.71
CA THR A 109 1.86 5.65 -16.39
C THR A 109 0.76 6.66 -16.70
N ALA A 110 0.12 6.54 -17.88
CA ALA A 110 -0.99 7.42 -18.26
C ALA A 110 -2.15 7.31 -17.25
N GLY A 111 -2.54 6.09 -16.86
CA GLY A 111 -3.56 5.87 -15.84
C GLY A 111 -3.23 6.55 -14.50
N ILE A 112 -1.98 6.47 -14.06
CA ILE A 112 -1.51 7.16 -12.84
C ILE A 112 -1.61 8.69 -12.96
N ILE A 113 -1.29 9.25 -14.13
CA ILE A 113 -1.46 10.69 -14.39
C ILE A 113 -2.95 11.08 -14.31
N PHE A 114 -3.85 10.26 -14.84
CA PHE A 114 -5.29 10.48 -14.72
C PHE A 114 -5.79 10.43 -13.26
N ILE A 115 -5.26 9.51 -12.44
CA ILE A 115 -5.58 9.47 -11.00
C ILE A 115 -5.13 10.75 -10.32
N LEU A 116 -3.89 11.21 -10.56
CA LEU A 116 -3.37 12.46 -10.01
C LEU A 116 -4.23 13.65 -10.44
N TRP A 117 -4.66 13.68 -11.68
CA TRP A 117 -5.54 14.73 -12.19
C TRP A 117 -6.92 14.70 -11.51
N GLY A 118 -7.51 13.52 -11.31
CA GLY A 118 -8.75 13.35 -10.56
C GLY A 118 -8.63 13.81 -9.11
N VAL A 119 -7.54 13.45 -8.43
CA VAL A 119 -7.24 13.92 -7.06
C VAL A 119 -7.15 15.44 -7.00
N TRP A 120 -6.46 16.06 -7.97
CA TRP A 120 -6.34 17.50 -8.04
C TRP A 120 -7.69 18.20 -8.26
N LEU A 121 -8.55 17.67 -9.14
CA LEU A 121 -9.89 18.20 -9.38
C LEU A 121 -10.75 18.21 -8.11
N ILE A 122 -10.73 17.14 -7.31
CA ILE A 122 -11.46 17.05 -6.03
C ILE A 122 -10.82 17.93 -4.94
N GLY A 123 -9.50 18.10 -5.01
CA GLY A 123 -8.73 18.92 -4.08
C GLY A 123 -9.03 20.41 -4.18
N ARG A 124 -9.55 20.89 -5.32
CA ARG A 124 -9.87 22.31 -5.53
C ARG A 124 -10.82 22.83 -4.44
N PRO A 125 -10.57 24.04 -3.89
CA PRO A 125 -11.56 24.70 -3.05
C PRO A 125 -12.78 24.98 -3.93
N GLU A 126 -13.96 24.58 -3.44
CA GLU A 126 -15.21 25.04 -4.01
C GLU A 126 -15.20 26.56 -3.85
N THR A 127 -14.97 27.28 -4.95
CA THR A 127 -15.20 28.72 -4.99
C THR A 127 -16.70 28.92 -4.87
N ALA A 128 -17.17 29.18 -3.65
CA ALA A 128 -18.47 29.75 -3.39
C ALA A 128 -18.45 31.25 -3.75
#